data_AF-A0A1M6DXQ5-F1
#
_entry.id   AF-A0A1M6DXQ5-F1
#
_cell.length_a   1.000
_cell.length_b   1.000
_cell.length_c   1.000
_cell.angle_alpha   90.00
_cell.angle_beta   90.00
_cell.angle_gamma   90.00
#
_symmetry.space_group_name_H-M   'P 1'
#
loop_
_entity.id
_entity.type
_entity.pdbx_description
1 polymer ?
#
loop_
_entity_poly.entity_id
_entity_poly.type
_entity_poly.pdbx_seq_one_letter_code
_entity_poly.pdbx_strand_id
1 'polypeptide(L)'
;MFMRRPQNIVQPIQMPIEQYICEWKKSYEVNKNSIPMKVQYETVNGEMVRSKSEKIIADMLLKAGVPYIYEAELKLAKDGILYPDFIVLNVKTRKSFIWEHLGLCDLEEYASKNIKKIAKYERNGIMLGKDLIISTESEEAPLNIQVVAAKIAEYL
;
A
#
# COMPACT_ATOMS: atom_id res chain seq x y z
N MET A 1 24.17 2.96 -50.97
CA MET A 1 24.31 3.94 -49.86
C MET A 1 22.91 4.27 -49.36
N PHE A 2 22.43 3.58 -48.33
CA PHE A 2 21.07 3.79 -47.79
C PHE A 2 21.11 4.84 -46.68
N MET A 3 20.62 6.04 -46.98
CA MET A 3 20.42 7.08 -45.97
C MET A 3 19.26 6.68 -45.05
N ARG A 4 19.59 6.31 -43.80
CA ARG A 4 18.59 6.18 -42.73
C ARG A 4 18.05 7.58 -42.42
N ARG A 5 16.75 7.80 -42.68
CA ARG A 5 16.04 9.01 -42.24
C ARG A 5 16.09 9.10 -40.71
N PRO A 6 16.38 10.26 -40.11
CA PRO A 6 16.27 10.42 -38.67
C PRO A 6 14.79 10.29 -38.28
N GLN A 7 14.46 9.26 -37.51
CA GLN A 7 13.16 9.17 -36.87
C GLN A 7 13.10 10.25 -35.78
N ASN A 8 12.21 11.22 -35.95
CA ASN A 8 11.87 12.16 -34.88
C ASN A 8 11.24 11.36 -33.74
N ILE A 9 12.03 11.09 -32.70
CA ILE A 9 11.54 10.48 -31.46
C ILE A 9 10.76 11.57 -30.74
N VAL A 10 9.45 11.62 -30.97
CA VAL A 10 8.56 12.46 -30.15
C VAL A 10 8.57 11.85 -28.76
N GLN A 11 9.29 12.46 -27.83
CA GLN A 11 9.25 12.03 -26.44
C GLN A 11 7.88 12.39 -25.87
N PRO A 12 7.17 11.43 -25.25
CA PRO A 12 5.91 11.75 -24.59
C PRO A 12 6.17 12.74 -23.45
N ILE A 13 5.31 13.75 -23.32
CA ILE A 13 5.39 14.78 -22.27
C ILE A 13 5.28 14.16 -20.86
N GLN A 14 4.73 12.95 -20.77
CA GLN A 14 4.57 12.19 -19.55
C GLN A 14 5.12 10.77 -19.72
N MET A 15 5.90 10.31 -18.74
CA MET A 15 6.46 8.96 -18.73
C MET A 15 5.35 7.90 -18.89
N PRO A 16 5.54 6.84 -19.71
CA PRO A 16 4.61 5.71 -19.82
C PRO A 16 4.24 5.11 -18.45
N ILE A 17 3.01 4.62 -18.30
CA ILE A 17 2.52 4.18 -16.98
C ILE A 17 3.28 2.98 -16.44
N GLU A 18 3.69 2.05 -17.31
CA GLU A 18 4.46 0.87 -16.94
C GLU A 18 5.84 1.27 -16.40
N GLN A 19 6.48 2.24 -17.05
CA GLN A 19 7.76 2.80 -16.58
C GLN A 19 7.57 3.56 -15.26
N TYR A 20 6.49 4.34 -15.14
CA TYR A 20 6.16 5.04 -13.90
C TYR A 20 5.96 4.07 -12.73
N ILE A 21 5.21 2.97 -12.92
CA ILE A 21 5.02 1.94 -11.89
C ILE A 21 6.35 1.31 -11.51
N CYS A 22 7.23 1.02 -12.49
CA CYS A 22 8.55 0.45 -12.22
C CYS A 22 9.43 1.39 -11.39
N GLU A 23 9.48 2.67 -11.73
CA GLU A 23 10.24 3.68 -10.99
C GLU A 23 9.64 3.93 -9.60
N TRP A 24 8.32 3.99 -9.52
CA TRP A 24 7.58 4.12 -8.27
C TRP A 24 7.90 2.96 -7.32
N LYS A 25 7.86 1.71 -7.79
CA LYS A 25 8.22 0.54 -6.96
C LYS A 25 9.67 0.60 -6.44
N LYS A 26 10.60 1.09 -7.26
CA LYS A 26 12.02 1.25 -6.88
C LYS A 26 12.26 2.38 -5.89
N SER A 27 11.32 3.31 -5.75
CA SER A 27 11.44 4.46 -4.84
C SER A 27 11.23 4.10 -3.37
N TYR A 28 10.75 2.88 -3.08
CA TYR A 28 10.52 2.40 -1.72
C TYR A 28 11.50 1.29 -1.34
N GLU A 29 12.01 1.38 -0.12
CA GLU A 29 12.80 0.34 0.52
C GLU A 29 11.84 -0.71 1.12
N VAL A 30 12.08 -2.00 0.83
CA VAL A 30 11.30 -3.13 1.35
C VAL A 30 12.20 -4.09 2.15
N ASN A 31 11.60 -5.02 2.91
CA ASN A 31 12.31 -6.02 3.73
C ASN A 31 13.20 -5.43 4.83
N LYS A 32 12.92 -4.20 5.29
CA LYS A 32 13.62 -3.55 6.41
C LYS A 32 12.94 -3.77 7.75
N ASN A 33 11.70 -4.25 7.75
CA ASN A 33 10.98 -4.55 8.98
C ASN A 33 11.62 -5.76 9.68
N SER A 34 12.34 -5.50 10.77
CA SER A 34 13.07 -6.52 11.53
C SER A 34 12.19 -7.34 12.48
N ILE A 35 10.89 -7.01 12.57
CA ILE A 35 9.96 -7.75 13.42
C ILE A 35 9.67 -9.11 12.76
N PRO A 36 9.95 -10.24 13.44
CA PRO A 36 9.74 -11.56 12.87
C PRO A 36 8.25 -11.83 12.66
N MET A 37 7.91 -12.42 11.51
CA MET A 37 6.56 -12.90 11.23
C MET A 37 6.28 -14.16 12.06
N LYS A 38 5.36 -14.06 13.03
CA LYS A 38 4.94 -15.22 13.83
C LYS A 38 4.16 -16.25 13.00
N VAL A 39 3.39 -15.77 12.04
CA VAL A 39 2.61 -16.54 11.08
C VAL A 39 2.81 -15.93 9.71
N GLN A 40 2.84 -16.76 8.67
CA GLN A 40 3.02 -16.32 7.30
C GLN A 40 1.91 -16.89 6.42
N TYR A 41 1.40 -16.04 5.53
CA TYR A 41 0.43 -16.43 4.50
C TYR A 41 0.98 -16.04 3.14
N GLU A 42 1.02 -16.99 2.21
CA GLU A 42 1.43 -16.72 0.84
C GLU A 42 0.27 -16.11 0.05
N THR A 43 0.51 -14.94 -0.54
CA THR A 43 -0.41 -14.25 -1.47
C THR A 43 -0.35 -14.90 -2.86
N VAL A 44 -1.33 -14.60 -3.72
CA VAL A 44 -1.32 -15.04 -5.12
C VAL A 44 -0.11 -14.46 -5.89
N ASN A 45 0.41 -13.31 -5.45
CA ASN A 45 1.60 -12.67 -6.01
C ASN A 45 2.92 -13.26 -5.47
N GLY A 46 2.87 -14.27 -4.60
CA GLY A 46 4.04 -14.95 -4.02
C GLY A 46 4.70 -14.22 -2.84
N GLU A 47 4.10 -13.13 -2.35
CA GLU A 47 4.56 -12.42 -1.15
C GLU A 47 4.08 -13.12 0.12
N MET A 48 4.92 -13.14 1.16
CA MET A 48 4.55 -13.64 2.49
C MET A 48 4.07 -12.47 3.36
N VAL A 49 2.86 -12.56 3.89
CA VAL A 49 2.23 -11.53 4.71
C VAL A 49 1.91 -12.02 6.13
N ARG A 50 1.68 -11.09 7.07
CA ARG A 50 1.57 -11.39 8.51
C ARG A 50 0.21 -11.91 8.93
N SER A 51 -0.85 -11.62 8.17
CA SER A 51 -2.22 -11.99 8.51
C SER A 51 -3.04 -12.50 7.32
N LYS A 52 -4.13 -13.23 7.61
CA LYS A 52 -5.09 -13.67 6.59
C LYS A 52 -5.75 -12.48 5.91
N SER A 53 -6.05 -11.43 6.69
CA SER A 53 -6.71 -10.22 6.23
C SER A 53 -5.81 -9.41 5.29
N GLU A 54 -4.51 -9.28 5.60
CA GLU A 54 -3.53 -8.74 4.66
C GLU A 54 -3.45 -9.55 3.38
N LYS A 55 -3.46 -10.88 3.45
CA LYS A 55 -3.46 -11.74 2.26
C LYS A 55 -4.67 -11.44 1.38
N ILE A 56 -5.86 -11.37 1.98
CA ILE A 56 -7.10 -11.07 1.26
C ILE A 56 -7.00 -9.69 0.59
N ILE A 57 -6.51 -8.68 1.30
CA ILE A 57 -6.35 -7.32 0.74
C ILE A 57 -5.35 -7.33 -0.42
N ALA A 58 -4.19 -7.97 -0.27
CA ALA A 58 -3.17 -8.08 -1.32
C ALA A 58 -3.72 -8.78 -2.56
N ASP A 59 -4.40 -9.92 -2.39
CA ASP A 59 -5.02 -10.69 -3.47
C ASP A 59 -6.12 -9.87 -4.18
N MET A 60 -6.88 -9.05 -3.44
CA MET A 60 -7.89 -8.15 -4.00
C MET A 60 -7.28 -6.99 -4.79
N LEU A 61 -6.21 -6.36 -4.27
CA LEU A 61 -5.46 -5.32 -4.98
C LEU A 61 -4.87 -5.87 -6.29
N LEU A 62 -4.27 -7.06 -6.24
CA LEU A 62 -3.74 -7.76 -7.41
C LEU A 62 -4.85 -8.02 -8.43
N LYS A 63 -5.99 -8.59 -8.00
CA LYS A 63 -7.14 -8.87 -8.86
C LYS A 63 -7.70 -7.61 -9.51
N ALA A 64 -7.65 -6.47 -8.83
CA ALA A 64 -8.06 -5.17 -9.35
C ALA A 64 -7.01 -4.52 -10.28
N GLY A 65 -5.84 -5.13 -10.45
CA GLY A 65 -4.74 -4.57 -11.24
C GLY A 65 -4.09 -3.35 -10.58
N VAL A 66 -4.27 -3.16 -9.28
CA VAL A 66 -3.73 -2.03 -8.52
C VAL A 66 -2.29 -2.33 -8.10
N PRO A 67 -1.29 -1.55 -8.54
CA PRO A 67 0.07 -1.71 -8.07
C PRO A 67 0.17 -1.37 -6.58
N TYR A 68 0.81 -2.24 -5.82
CA TYR A 68 1.10 -2.02 -4.41
C TYR A 68 2.52 -2.45 -4.05
N ILE A 69 2.94 -2.04 -2.85
CA ILE A 69 4.18 -2.42 -2.18
C ILE A 69 3.83 -2.78 -0.75
N TYR A 70 4.15 -4.01 -0.34
CA TYR A 70 3.90 -4.52 1.00
C TYR A 70 5.04 -4.14 1.96
N GLU A 71 4.71 -3.71 3.17
CA GLU A 71 5.66 -3.34 4.25
C GLU A 71 6.83 -2.42 3.82
N ALA A 72 6.52 -1.41 3.02
CA ALA A 72 7.49 -0.41 2.61
C ALA A 72 7.98 0.44 3.82
N GLU A 73 9.26 0.79 3.84
CA GLU A 73 9.80 1.72 4.83
C GLU A 73 9.24 3.12 4.60
N LEU A 74 8.56 3.68 5.60
CA LEU A 74 8.04 5.03 5.58
C LEU A 74 8.71 5.89 6.65
N LYS A 75 9.55 6.83 6.21
CA LYS A 75 10.23 7.80 7.07
C LYS A 75 9.30 8.96 7.41
N LEU A 76 8.85 9.03 8.66
CA LEU A 76 8.08 10.12 9.23
C LEU A 76 9.00 11.13 9.91
N ALA A 77 8.90 12.40 9.52
CA ALA A 77 9.78 13.46 10.02
C ALA A 77 9.77 13.62 11.55
N LYS A 78 8.63 13.38 12.20
CA LYS A 78 8.45 13.56 13.66
C LYS A 78 8.45 12.25 14.46
N ASP A 79 8.28 11.10 13.79
CA ASP A 79 7.94 9.83 14.45
C ASP A 79 8.84 8.66 14.03
N GLY A 80 9.92 8.93 13.31
CA GLY A 80 10.90 7.94 12.89
C GLY A 80 10.38 7.09 11.73
N ILE A 81 10.67 5.79 11.75
CA ILE A 81 10.30 4.88 10.67
C ILE A 81 9.03 4.11 11.05
N LEU A 82 8.07 4.05 10.14
CA LEU A 82 6.93 3.14 10.19
C LEU A 82 6.95 2.19 8.98
N TYR A 83 6.27 1.07 9.14
CA TYR A 83 5.99 0.11 8.08
C TYR A 83 4.46 0.01 7.97
N PRO A 84 3.82 0.75 7.05
CA PRO A 84 2.44 0.50 6.69
C PRO A 84 2.28 -0.88 6.05
N ASP A 85 1.08 -1.45 6.12
CA ASP A 85 0.83 -2.76 5.50
C ASP A 85 0.99 -2.69 3.99
N PHE A 86 0.40 -1.67 3.35
CA PHE A 86 0.58 -1.42 1.93
C PHE A 86 0.79 0.06 1.63
N ILE A 87 1.56 0.32 0.58
CA ILE A 87 1.49 1.55 -0.19
C ILE A 87 0.91 1.18 -1.55
N VAL A 88 -0.20 1.82 -1.92
CA VAL A 88 -0.96 1.52 -3.13
C VAL A 88 -0.93 2.70 -4.09
N LEU A 89 -0.93 2.43 -5.39
CA LEU A 89 -0.87 3.46 -6.41
C LEU A 89 -2.17 3.52 -7.21
N ASN A 90 -2.83 4.68 -7.20
CA ASN A 90 -3.82 5.00 -8.21
C ASN A 90 -3.08 5.34 -9.52
N VAL A 91 -3.13 4.44 -10.50
CA VAL A 91 -2.41 4.59 -11.77
C VAL A 91 -2.96 5.71 -12.64
N LYS A 92 -4.26 6.03 -12.51
CA LYS A 92 -4.93 7.08 -13.29
C LYS A 92 -4.49 8.47 -12.83
N THR A 93 -4.43 8.67 -11.52
CA THR A 93 -4.04 9.96 -10.93
C THR A 93 -2.55 10.07 -10.60
N ARG A 94 -1.83 8.94 -10.67
CA ARG A 94 -0.43 8.79 -10.20
C ARG A 94 -0.26 9.18 -8.73
N LYS A 95 -1.32 9.05 -7.94
CA LYS A 95 -1.32 9.34 -6.51
C LYS A 95 -1.10 8.06 -5.72
N SER A 96 -0.16 8.10 -4.77
CA SER A 96 0.04 7.03 -3.80
C SER A 96 -0.85 7.24 -2.59
N PHE A 97 -1.35 6.14 -2.04
CA PHE A 97 -2.02 6.10 -0.76
C PHE A 97 -1.33 5.07 0.14
N ILE A 98 -1.35 5.34 1.43
CA ILE A 98 -1.00 4.35 2.45
C ILE A 98 -2.28 3.59 2.75
N TRP A 99 -2.23 2.25 2.77
CA TRP A 99 -3.33 1.42 3.22
C TRP A 99 -2.88 0.63 4.45
N GLU A 100 -3.57 0.87 5.56
CA GLU A 100 -3.32 0.24 6.85
C GLU A 100 -4.51 -0.64 7.27
N HIS A 101 -4.23 -1.85 7.72
CA HIS A 101 -5.18 -2.80 8.27
C HIS A 101 -5.03 -2.92 9.79
N LEU A 102 -6.03 -2.41 10.51
CA LEU A 102 -6.09 -2.39 11.96
C LEU A 102 -6.84 -3.62 12.46
N GLY A 103 -6.11 -4.71 12.70
CA GLY A 103 -6.66 -5.94 13.26
C GLY A 103 -6.84 -5.89 14.79
N LEU A 104 -7.59 -6.86 15.31
CA LEU A 104 -7.78 -7.13 16.74
C LEU A 104 -8.26 -5.91 17.54
N CYS A 105 -9.17 -5.13 16.98
CA CYS A 105 -9.62 -3.87 17.60
C CYS A 105 -10.43 -4.05 18.90
N ASP A 106 -10.90 -5.25 19.18
CA ASP A 106 -11.52 -5.65 20.45
C ASP A 106 -10.50 -5.83 21.60
N LEU A 107 -9.22 -6.07 21.28
CA LEU A 107 -8.16 -6.19 22.28
C LEU A 107 -7.56 -4.82 22.59
N GLU A 108 -7.70 -4.37 23.85
CA GLU A 108 -7.31 -3.03 24.31
C GLU A 108 -5.86 -2.64 23.93
N GLU A 109 -4.91 -3.59 24.04
CA GLU A 109 -3.51 -3.36 23.68
C GLU A 109 -3.34 -3.07 22.19
N TYR A 110 -4.05 -3.80 21.33
CA TYR A 110 -4.01 -3.63 19.87
C TYR A 110 -4.73 -2.36 19.45
N ALA A 111 -5.92 -2.10 19.99
CA ALA A 111 -6.65 -0.85 19.77
C ALA A 111 -5.79 0.37 20.14
N SER A 112 -5.13 0.34 21.30
CA SER A 112 -4.23 1.42 21.74
C SER A 112 -3.03 1.61 20.81
N LYS A 113 -2.43 0.52 20.30
CA LYS A 113 -1.34 0.60 19.31
C LYS A 113 -1.83 1.17 17.98
N ASN A 114 -2.99 0.73 17.51
CA ASN A 114 -3.63 1.17 16.27
C ASN A 114 -3.92 2.68 16.31
N ILE A 115 -4.53 3.17 17.41
CA ILE A 115 -4.80 4.60 17.62
C ILE A 115 -3.49 5.41 17.64
N LYS A 116 -2.46 4.93 18.35
CA LYS A 116 -1.14 5.58 18.34
C LYS A 116 -0.52 5.62 16.95
N LYS A 117 -0.69 4.57 16.13
CA LYS A 117 -0.19 4.53 14.75
C LYS A 117 -0.91 5.57 13.88
N ILE A 118 -2.24 5.67 13.97
CA ILE A 118 -3.03 6.71 13.29
C ILE A 118 -2.55 8.12 13.70
N ALA A 119 -2.39 8.38 14.99
CA ALA A 119 -1.94 9.68 15.48
C ALA A 119 -0.51 10.04 15.00
N LYS A 120 0.36 9.05 14.75
CA LYS A 120 1.66 9.30 14.12
C LYS A 120 1.50 9.72 12.66
N TYR A 121 0.64 9.07 11.89
CA TYR A 121 0.36 9.49 10.51
C TYR A 121 -0.14 10.94 10.46
N GLU A 122 -1.15 11.27 11.26
CA GLU A 122 -1.76 12.61 11.27
C GLU A 122 -0.77 13.71 11.68
N ARG A 123 0.06 13.47 12.71
CA ARG A 123 1.09 14.44 13.13
C ARG A 123 2.15 14.71 12.04
N ASN A 124 2.31 13.79 11.11
CA ASN A 124 3.18 13.92 9.93
C ASN A 124 2.42 14.37 8.67
N GLY A 125 1.17 14.83 8.81
CA GLY A 125 0.38 15.38 7.72
C GLY A 125 -0.25 14.33 6.80
N ILE A 126 -0.19 13.04 7.18
CA ILE A 126 -0.83 11.93 6.46
C ILE A 126 -2.24 11.80 7.03
N MET A 127 -3.24 12.25 6.27
CA MET A 127 -4.61 12.36 6.75
C MET A 127 -5.48 11.20 6.27
N LEU A 128 -6.34 10.70 7.16
CA LEU A 128 -7.34 9.69 6.84
C LEU A 128 -8.26 10.16 5.70
N GLY A 129 -8.49 9.30 4.71
CA GLY A 129 -9.33 9.57 3.54
C GLY A 129 -8.68 10.49 2.50
N LYS A 130 -7.51 11.05 2.78
CA LYS A 130 -6.74 11.85 1.82
C LYS A 130 -5.48 11.14 1.38
N ASP A 131 -4.70 10.64 2.32
CA ASP A 131 -3.40 10.00 2.10
C ASP A 131 -3.40 8.58 2.69
N LEU A 132 -4.24 8.33 3.68
CA LEU A 132 -4.38 7.07 4.41
C LEU A 132 -5.75 6.44 4.18
N ILE A 133 -5.76 5.18 3.76
CA ILE A 133 -6.91 4.28 3.71
C ILE A 133 -6.77 3.32 4.90
N ILE A 134 -7.84 3.12 5.66
CA ILE A 134 -7.85 2.20 6.79
C ILE A 134 -8.83 1.07 6.49
N SER A 135 -8.48 -0.15 6.85
CA SER A 135 -9.43 -1.25 7.05
C SER A 135 -9.33 -1.74 8.50
N THR A 136 -10.41 -2.24 9.07
CA THR A 136 -10.46 -2.63 10.48
C THR A 136 -11.12 -4.00 10.60
N GLU A 137 -10.74 -4.75 11.63
CA GLU A 137 -11.46 -5.95 12.05
C GLU A 137 -11.38 -6.15 13.56
N SER A 138 -12.37 -6.85 14.09
CA SER A 138 -12.43 -7.39 15.44
C SER A 138 -13.05 -8.78 15.42
N GLU A 139 -13.07 -9.46 16.57
CA GLU A 139 -13.73 -10.76 16.70
C GLU A 139 -15.21 -10.73 16.27
N GLU A 140 -15.97 -9.72 16.70
CA GLU A 140 -17.40 -9.57 16.36
C GLU A 140 -17.65 -8.93 14.98
N ALA A 141 -16.64 -8.24 14.42
CA ALA A 141 -16.70 -7.57 13.13
C ALA A 141 -15.50 -7.96 12.25
N PRO A 142 -15.54 -9.16 11.62
CA PRO A 142 -14.45 -9.62 10.76
C PRO A 142 -14.27 -8.73 9.53
N LEU A 143 -13.12 -8.84 8.84
CA LEU A 143 -12.85 -8.07 7.63
C LEU A 143 -14.00 -8.19 6.61
N ASN A 144 -14.64 -7.05 6.33
CA ASN A 144 -15.70 -6.96 5.35
C ASN A 144 -15.11 -6.77 3.94
N ILE A 145 -15.14 -7.83 3.14
CA ILE A 145 -14.59 -7.87 1.77
C ILE A 145 -15.30 -6.85 0.86
N GLN A 146 -16.60 -6.63 1.02
CA GLN A 146 -17.36 -5.67 0.22
C GLN A 146 -16.90 -4.24 0.51
N VAL A 147 -16.58 -3.92 1.76
CA VAL A 147 -16.01 -2.61 2.13
C VAL A 147 -14.60 -2.43 1.57
N VAL A 148 -13.77 -3.48 1.56
CA VAL A 148 -12.45 -3.44 0.90
C VAL A 148 -12.61 -3.17 -0.59
N ALA A 149 -13.51 -3.89 -1.28
CA ALA A 149 -13.79 -3.68 -2.70
C ALA A 149 -14.29 -2.25 -2.98
N ALA A 150 -15.17 -1.71 -2.14
CA ALA A 150 -15.65 -0.33 -2.24
C ALA A 150 -14.51 0.68 -2.09
N LYS A 151 -13.57 0.46 -1.15
CA LYS A 151 -12.38 1.31 -0.97
C LYS A 151 -11.45 1.25 -2.19
N ILE A 152 -11.24 0.07 -2.78
CA ILE A 152 -10.48 -0.03 -4.03
C ILE A 152 -11.15 0.81 -5.10
N ALA A 153 -12.46 0.66 -5.31
CA ALA A 153 -13.19 1.38 -6.35
C ALA A 153 -13.23 2.91 -6.13
N GLU A 154 -13.30 3.36 -4.88
CA GLU A 154 -13.35 4.79 -4.53
C GLU A 154 -11.99 5.47 -4.71
N TYR A 155 -10.90 4.82 -4.29
CA TYR A 155 -9.59 5.45 -4.19
C TYR A 155 -8.62 5.12 -5.34
N LEU A 156 -8.76 3.97 -6.02
CA LEU A 156 -7.71 3.35 -6.86
C LEU A 156 -8.21 3.03 -8.29
#